data_AF-A0A672LN21-F1
#
_entry.id   AF-A0A672LN21-F1
#
_cell.length_a   1.000
_cell.length_b   1.000
_cell.length_c   1.000
_cell.angle_alpha   90.00
_cell.angle_beta   90.00
_cell.angle_gamma   90.00
#
_symmetry.space_group_name_H-M   'P 1'
#
loop_
_entity.id
_entity.type
_entity.pdbx_description
1 polymer ?
#
loop_
_entity_poly.entity_id
_entity_poly.type
_entity_poly.pdbx_seq_one_letter_code
_entity_poly.pdbx_strand_id
1 'polypeptide(L)'
;CQDINVTPLGAGQDVGRSCILVSIRGKNIMLDCGMHMGYNDDRRFPDFSYITQNGRLTEFLDCVIIRLLIMPFSPACNRAN
;
A
#
# COMPACT_ATOMS: atom_id res chain seq x y z
N CYS A 1 -17.07 -10.19 16.14
CA CYS A 1 -15.78 -9.93 16.81
C CYS A 1 -15.17 -8.71 16.12
N GLN A 2 -14.69 -7.70 16.85
CA GLN A 2 -14.11 -6.50 16.24
C GLN A 2 -12.61 -6.75 16.02
N ASP A 3 -12.29 -7.52 14.99
CA ASP A 3 -10.91 -7.90 14.69
C ASP A 3 -10.20 -6.73 13.98
N ILE A 4 -8.98 -6.45 14.44
CA ILE A 4 -8.06 -5.49 13.85
C ILE A 4 -6.85 -6.28 13.38
N ASN A 5 -6.59 -6.28 12.08
CA ASN A 5 -5.40 -6.87 11.48
C ASN A 5 -4.51 -5.75 10.91
N VAL A 6 -3.21 -5.84 11.16
CA VAL A 6 -2.20 -4.92 10.63
C VAL A 6 -1.19 -5.73 9.85
N THR A 7 -1.13 -5.51 8.54
CA THR A 7 -0.24 -6.22 7.63
C THR A 7 0.73 -5.21 7.00
N PRO A 8 2.03 -5.24 7.36
CA PRO A 8 3.02 -4.43 6.69
C PRO A 8 3.28 -4.97 5.27
N LEU A 9 3.12 -4.12 4.26
CA LEU A 9 3.36 -4.43 2.84
C LEU A 9 4.70 -3.87 2.34
N GLY A 10 5.47 -3.23 3.22
CA GLY A 10 6.80 -2.72 2.95
C GLY A 10 7.49 -2.14 4.20
N ALA A 11 8.64 -1.49 4.02
CA ALA A 11 9.53 -0.98 5.08
C ALA A 11 10.21 -2.04 5.99
N GLY A 12 10.14 -3.34 5.64
CA GLY A 12 10.82 -4.41 6.37
C GLY A 12 12.32 -4.48 6.04
N GLN A 13 13.12 -3.55 6.59
CA GLN A 13 14.60 -3.40 6.43
C GLN A 13 15.09 -2.49 5.29
N ASP A 14 14.25 -1.61 4.73
CA ASP A 14 14.64 -0.75 3.59
C ASP A 14 14.10 0.68 3.71
N VAL A 15 14.79 1.67 3.13
CA VAL A 15 14.40 3.09 3.21
C VAL A 15 13.42 3.43 2.09
N GLY A 16 12.14 3.57 2.44
CA GLY A 16 11.06 3.81 1.48
C GLY A 16 10.16 2.58 1.32
N ARG A 17 9.18 2.65 0.41
CA ARG A 17 8.16 1.59 0.22
C ARG A 17 7.31 1.31 1.45
N SER A 18 7.24 2.25 2.38
CA SER A 18 6.36 2.14 3.54
C SER A 18 4.91 2.03 3.07
N CYS A 19 4.26 0.94 3.48
CA CYS A 19 2.86 0.69 3.21
C CYS A 19 2.37 -0.27 4.29
N ILE A 20 1.29 0.11 4.96
CA ILE A 20 0.66 -0.69 5.99
C ILE A 20 -0.81 -0.85 5.62
N LEU A 21 -1.26 -2.09 5.52
CA LEU A 21 -2.67 -2.41 5.37
C LEU A 21 -3.27 -2.66 6.75
N VAL A 22 -4.33 -1.93 7.07
CA VAL A 22 -5.10 -2.11 8.30
C VAL A 22 -6.50 -2.58 7.94
N SER A 23 -6.86 -3.79 8.37
CA SER A 23 -8.22 -4.30 8.27
C SER A 23 -8.92 -4.14 9.61
N ILE A 24 -9.92 -3.27 9.71
CA ILE A 24 -10.68 -3.02 10.93
C ILE A 24 -12.18 -3.12 10.64
N ARG A 25 -12.89 -3.98 11.37
CA ARG A 25 -14.35 -4.15 11.21
C ARG A 25 -14.78 -4.44 9.75
N GLY A 26 -13.97 -5.22 9.03
CA GLY A 26 -14.20 -5.54 7.62
C GLY A 26 -13.91 -4.40 6.63
N LYS A 27 -13.32 -3.29 7.10
CA LYS A 27 -12.83 -2.20 6.27
C LYS A 27 -11.33 -2.30 6.08
N ASN A 28 -10.87 -2.13 4.86
CA ASN A 28 -9.45 -2.17 4.52
C ASN A 28 -8.94 -0.75 4.27
N ILE A 29 -8.02 -0.31 5.11
CA ILE A 29 -7.44 1.03 5.09
C ILE A 29 -5.96 0.89 4.77
N MET A 30 -5.50 1.54 3.69
CA MET A 30 -4.06 1.65 3.41
C MET A 30 -3.50 2.89 4.10
N LEU A 31 -2.47 2.68 4.91
CA LEU A 31 -1.71 3.74 5.56
C LEU A 31 -0.34 3.83 4.89
N ASP A 32 -0.08 5.00 4.31
CA ASP A 32 1.14 5.32 3.59
C ASP A 32 1.36 4.49 2.31
N CYS A 33 2.07 5.08 1.36
CA CYS A 33 2.50 4.41 0.15
C CYS A 33 3.77 5.12 -0.31
N GLY A 34 4.89 4.85 0.37
CA GLY A 34 6.17 5.49 0.14
C GLY A 34 6.89 4.97 -1.11
N MET A 35 7.79 5.78 -1.67
CA MET A 35 8.69 5.39 -2.78
C MET A 35 10.10 5.17 -2.27
N HIS A 36 10.78 4.15 -2.79
CA HIS A 36 12.23 4.05 -2.65
C HIS A 36 12.91 4.80 -3.80
N MET A 37 13.45 6.00 -3.51
CA MET A 37 14.02 6.91 -4.51
C MET A 37 15.28 6.38 -5.21
N GLY A 38 15.93 5.34 -4.67
CA GLY A 38 17.09 4.69 -5.30
C GLY A 38 16.76 3.72 -6.44
N TYR A 39 15.47 3.44 -6.70
CA TYR A 39 15.05 2.57 -7.80
C TYR A 39 14.30 3.40 -8.85
N ASN A 40 14.69 3.25 -10.12
CA ASN A 40 14.02 3.88 -11.26
C ASN A 40 12.96 2.99 -11.91
N ASP A 41 12.85 1.74 -11.45
CA ASP A 41 11.90 0.75 -11.92
C ASP A 41 10.81 0.48 -10.87
N ASP A 42 10.00 -0.53 -11.15
CA ASP A 42 8.80 -0.89 -10.41
C ASP A 42 9.09 -1.36 -8.98
N ARG A 43 10.35 -1.72 -8.69
CA ARG A 43 10.78 -2.11 -7.34
C ARG A 43 10.73 -0.96 -6.35
N ARG A 44 10.57 0.28 -6.82
CA ARG A 44 10.45 1.48 -5.97
C ARG A 44 9.12 1.58 -5.21
N PHE A 45 8.12 0.78 -5.57
CA PHE A 45 6.80 0.77 -4.94
C PHE A 45 6.69 -0.34 -3.88
N PRO A 46 5.73 -0.24 -2.94
CA PRO A 46 5.39 -1.34 -2.04
C PRO A 46 4.95 -2.59 -2.79
N ASP A 47 5.07 -3.76 -2.15
CA ASP A 47 4.59 -5.01 -2.74
C ASP A 47 3.07 -5.12 -2.59
N PHE A 48 2.38 -4.99 -3.72
CA PHE A 48 0.91 -5.08 -3.78
C PHE A 48 0.40 -6.48 -4.08
N SER A 49 1.27 -7.48 -4.26
CA SER A 49 0.89 -8.85 -4.63
C SER A 49 -0.12 -9.47 -3.65
N TYR A 50 -0.03 -9.11 -2.37
CA TYR A 50 -0.99 -9.52 -1.34
C TYR A 50 -2.43 -9.07 -1.62
N ILE A 51 -2.60 -7.90 -2.23
CA ILE A 51 -3.91 -7.29 -2.51
C ILE A 51 -4.38 -7.67 -3.92
N THR A 52 -3.50 -7.60 -4.92
CA THR A 52 -3.85 -7.77 -6.33
C THR A 52 -4.26 -9.20 -6.70
N GLN A 53 -3.95 -10.19 -5.86
CA GLN A 53 -4.47 -11.55 -6.02
C GLN A 53 -6.00 -11.62 -6.00
N ASN A 54 -6.66 -10.67 -5.31
CA ASN A 54 -8.10 -10.66 -5.10
C ASN A 54 -8.84 -9.63 -5.97
N GLY A 55 -8.16 -9.01 -6.94
CA GLY A 55 -8.73 -7.99 -7.84
C GLY A 55 -7.99 -6.66 -7.79
N ARG A 56 -8.69 -5.59 -8.19
CA ARG A 56 -8.13 -4.23 -8.25
C ARG A 56 -7.93 -3.63 -6.86
N LEU A 57 -6.87 -2.83 -6.68
CA LEU A 57 -6.61 -2.18 -5.40
C LEU A 57 -7.78 -1.31 -4.93
N THR A 58 -8.43 -0.61 -5.87
CA THR A 58 -9.56 0.28 -5.58
C THR A 58 -10.82 -0.44 -5.11
N GLU A 59 -10.96 -1.73 -5.44
CA GLU A 59 -12.09 -2.55 -5.03
C GLU A 59 -11.86 -3.16 -3.64
N PHE A 60 -10.59 -3.41 -3.31
CA PHE A 60 -10.21 -3.98 -2.02
C PHE A 60 -10.13 -2.94 -0.90
N LEU A 61 -9.79 -1.68 -1.21
CA LEU A 61 -9.51 -0.63 -0.23
C LEU A 61 -10.69 0.34 -0.09
N ASP A 62 -11.13 0.54 1.15
CA ASP A 62 -12.17 1.54 1.47
C ASP A 62 -11.59 2.95 1.63
N CYS A 63 -10.32 3.05 2.03
CA CYS A 63 -9.68 4.34 2.32
C CYS A 63 -8.16 4.25 2.15
N VAL A 64 -7.56 5.34 1.69
CA VAL A 64 -6.10 5.53 1.63
C VAL A 64 -5.73 6.79 2.38
N ILE A 65 -4.84 6.66 3.36
CA ILE A 65 -4.30 7.78 4.13
C ILE A 65 -2.83 7.96 3.76
N ILE A 66 -2.52 9.04 3.08
CA ILE A 66 -1.15 9.38 2.64
C ILE A 66 -0.51 10.28 3.69
N ARG A 67 0.62 9.82 4.28
CA ARG A 67 1.36 10.57 5.31
C ARG A 67 2.43 11.50 4.72
N LEU A 68 3.10 11.13 3.62
CA LEU A 68 4.11 11.97 2.95
C LEU A 68 4.05 11.80 1.42
N LEU A 69 3.87 12.91 0.70
CA LEU A 69 3.73 12.97 -0.77
C LEU A 69 5.08 12.79 -1.49
N ILE A 70 5.74 11.65 -1.31
CA ILE A 70 6.85 11.23 -2.19
C ILE A 70 6.35 10.34 -3.35
N MET A 71 5.08 9.95 -3.33
CA MET A 71 4.38 9.34 -4.47
C MET A 71 3.29 10.26 -5.00
N PRO A 72 3.21 10.51 -6.32
CA PRO A 72 1.94 10.83 -6.91
C PRO A 72 1.04 9.58 -6.78
N PHE A 73 -0.15 9.71 -6.20
CA PHE A 73 -1.10 8.61 -5.98
C PHE A 73 -1.47 7.88 -7.29
N SER A 74 -1.49 8.59 -8.40
CA SER A 74 -1.90 8.08 -9.72
C SER A 74 -0.99 6.95 -10.28
N PRO A 75 0.35 7.05 -10.31
CA PRO A 75 1.21 5.97 -10.79
C PRO A 75 1.24 4.73 -9.88
N ALA A 76 1.04 4.86 -8.56
CA ALA A 76 0.93 3.71 -7.69
C ALA A 76 -0.40 2.95 -7.91
N CYS A 77 -1.52 3.69 -7.97
CA CYS A 77 -2.85 3.12 -8.21
C CYS A 77 -2.99 2.51 -9.61
N ASN A 78 -2.49 3.17 -10.66
CA ASN A 78 -2.54 2.63 -12.03
C ASN A 78 -1.73 1.35 -12.25
N ARG A 79 -0.75 1.08 -11.39
CA ARG A 79 0.08 -0.14 -11.49
C ARG A 79 -0.46 -1.29 -10.64
N ALA A 80 -1.27 -0.97 -9.64
CA ALA A 80 -1.89 -1.94 -8.76
C ALA A 80 -3.32 -2.33 -9.22
N ASN A 81 -3.72 -1.87 -10.41
CA ASN A 81 -5.03 -2.08 -11.05
C ASN A 81 -4.94 -2.84 -12.37
#